data_AF-A0A497BJ75-F1
#
_entry.id   AF-A0A497BJ75-F1
#
_cell.length_a   1.000
_cell.length_b   1.000
_cell.length_c   1.000
_cell.angle_alpha   90.00
_cell.angle_beta   90.00
_cell.angle_gamma   90.00
#
_symmetry.space_group_name_H-M   'P 1'
#
loop_
_entity.id
_entity.type
_entity.pdbx_description
1 polymer ?
#
loop_
_entity_poly.entity_id
_entity_poly.type
_entity_poly.pdbx_seq_one_letter_code
_entity_poly.pdbx_strand_id
1 'polypeptide(L)'
;MPMACNWEQRYRIGYTFRTILQSNRKFHEQRRPTWDKPKRDVAYSVWEQGVNIQYARNLIKYGHDKFFMVPLFNEPIFSDRVHGLTGFDHVTADASLDIDHYYNLQNLCDFVMIIDHASLATEIKEIDSIVGNIITFTELVTGSFSEDSAMIYPAFVATIDGAIYTSETDDLDEIDLKFVEYIKSDR
;
A
#
# COMPACT_ATOMS: atom_id res chain seq x y z
N MET A 1 0.57 -11.07 -8.44
CA MET A 1 2.04 -10.99 -8.51
C MET A 1 2.43 -9.69 -7.81
N PRO A 2 3.21 -9.73 -6.73
CA PRO A 2 3.76 -8.51 -6.15
C PRO A 2 4.68 -7.86 -7.17
N MET A 3 4.57 -6.54 -7.29
CA MET A 3 5.49 -5.73 -8.06
C MET A 3 6.33 -4.96 -7.04
N ALA A 4 7.56 -5.43 -6.83
CA ALA A 4 8.44 -4.85 -5.82
C ALA A 4 8.84 -3.42 -6.23
N CYS A 5 8.84 -2.51 -5.27
CA CYS A 5 9.27 -1.14 -5.53
C CYS A 5 10.74 -1.12 -5.95
N ASN A 6 11.04 -0.44 -7.05
CA ASN A 6 12.40 -0.02 -7.37
C ASN A 6 12.79 1.11 -6.41
N TRP A 7 13.74 0.82 -5.51
CA TRP A 7 14.24 1.77 -4.52
C TRP A 7 15.26 2.77 -5.09
N GLU A 8 15.74 2.56 -6.31
CA GLU A 8 16.63 3.52 -6.99
C GLU A 8 15.88 4.77 -7.42
N GLN A 9 14.59 4.63 -7.76
CA GLN A 9 13.69 5.75 -8.02
C GLN A 9 12.97 6.21 -6.76
N ARG A 10 12.40 7.41 -6.86
CA ARG A 10 11.68 8.00 -5.74
C ARG A 10 10.29 7.39 -5.57
N TYR A 11 10.12 6.63 -4.48
CA TYR A 11 8.79 6.32 -3.95
C TYR A 11 8.08 7.61 -3.49
N ARG A 12 6.84 7.84 -3.95
CA ARG A 12 6.06 9.03 -3.63
C ARG A 12 4.70 8.65 -3.07
N ILE A 13 4.35 9.28 -1.95
CA ILE A 13 2.98 9.36 -1.45
C ILE A 13 2.54 10.82 -1.49
N GLY A 14 1.40 11.09 -2.12
CA GLY A 14 0.70 12.35 -2.07
C GLY A 14 -0.56 12.24 -1.22
N TYR A 15 -0.92 13.36 -0.58
CA TYR A 15 -2.17 13.50 0.16
C TYR A 15 -2.95 14.67 -0.43
N THR A 16 -4.15 14.38 -0.92
CA THR A 16 -5.05 15.37 -1.51
C THR A 16 -6.20 15.67 -0.55
N PHE A 17 -6.26 16.91 -0.08
CA PHE A 17 -7.36 17.44 0.74
C PHE A 17 -8.29 18.28 -0.14
N ARG A 18 -9.54 17.84 -0.32
CA ARG A 18 -10.54 18.60 -1.07
C ARG A 18 -11.37 19.43 -0.11
N THR A 19 -11.38 20.75 -0.30
CA THR A 19 -12.16 21.69 0.51
C THR A 19 -12.96 22.64 -0.36
N ILE A 20 -14.17 22.99 0.11
CA ILE A 20 -14.98 24.08 -0.44
C ILE A 20 -14.59 25.34 0.33
N LEU A 21 -14.21 26.38 -0.41
CA LEU A 21 -13.77 27.66 0.14
C LEU A 21 -14.84 28.72 -0.12
N GLN A 22 -15.30 29.35 0.95
CA GLN A 22 -16.20 30.50 0.88
C GLN A 22 -15.47 31.70 1.49
N SER A 23 -15.27 32.73 0.68
CA SER A 23 -14.71 34.01 1.13
C SER A 23 -15.79 35.08 1.13
N ASN A 24 -15.74 35.99 2.10
CA ASN A 24 -16.62 37.16 2.13
C ASN A 24 -15.90 38.43 1.63
N ARG A 25 -16.66 39.51 1.43
CA ARG A 25 -16.11 40.81 1.00
C ARG A 25 -15.14 41.45 2.01
N LYS A 26 -15.10 40.94 3.24
CA LYS A 26 -14.15 41.34 4.30
C LYS A 26 -12.92 40.42 4.35
N PHE A 27 -12.73 39.56 3.35
CA PHE A 27 -11.63 38.59 3.25
C PHE A 27 -11.56 37.56 4.39
N HIS A 28 -12.68 37.30 5.08
CA HIS A 28 -12.77 36.12 5.94
C HIS A 28 -13.02 34.88 5.09
N GLU A 29 -12.17 33.88 5.26
CA GLU A 29 -12.29 32.58 4.63
C GLU A 29 -12.90 31.58 5.60
N GLN A 30 -13.90 30.83 5.12
CA GLN A 30 -14.40 29.63 5.75
C GLN A 30 -14.12 28.45 4.81
N ARG A 31 -13.54 27.38 5.36
CA ARG A 31 -13.22 26.15 4.62
C ARG A 31 -14.03 25.00 5.19
N ARG A 32 -14.68 24.24 4.32
CA ARG A 32 -15.35 22.99 4.68
C ARG A 32 -14.74 21.85 3.87
N PRO A 33 -14.23 20.77 4.50
CA PRO A 33 -13.75 19.61 3.77
C PRO A 33 -14.90 18.92 3.02
N THR A 34 -14.62 18.48 1.79
CA THR A 34 -15.53 17.67 0.98
C THR A 34 -15.43 16.19 1.32
N TRP A 35 -14.23 15.75 1.75
CA TRP A 35 -13.96 14.39 2.21
C TRP A 35 -13.48 14.45 3.66
N ASP A 36 -13.93 13.51 4.48
CA ASP A 36 -13.54 13.45 5.89
C ASP A 36 -12.08 12.99 6.05
N LYS A 37 -11.62 12.11 5.16
CA LYS A 37 -10.24 11.63 5.08
C LYS A 37 -9.53 12.18 3.84
N PRO A 38 -8.21 12.44 3.89
CA PRO A 38 -7.44 12.78 2.70
C PRO A 38 -7.44 11.62 1.71
N LYS A 39 -7.43 11.94 0.42
CA LYS A 39 -7.22 10.96 -0.64
C LYS A 39 -5.73 10.75 -0.86
N ARG A 40 -5.25 9.51 -0.82
CA ARG A 40 -3.85 9.18 -1.09
C ARG A 40 -3.62 8.88 -2.57
N ASP A 41 -2.45 9.31 -3.06
CA ASP A 41 -1.89 8.88 -4.32
C ASP A 41 -0.51 8.28 -4.06
N VAL A 42 -0.24 7.12 -4.66
CA VAL A 42 1.03 6.41 -4.50
C VAL A 42 1.64 6.20 -5.87
N ALA A 43 2.89 6.61 -6.04
CA ALA A 43 3.63 6.41 -7.27
C ALA A 43 4.99 5.78 -6.96
N TYR A 44 5.30 4.74 -7.70
CA TYR A 44 6.58 4.04 -7.63
C TYR A 44 6.87 3.33 -8.94
N SER A 45 8.15 3.06 -9.19
CA SER A 45 8.57 2.30 -10.36
C SER A 45 8.91 0.87 -10.00
N VAL A 46 8.89 0.00 -10.99
CA VAL A 46 9.13 -1.44 -10.87
C VAL A 46 10.03 -1.86 -12.01
N TRP A 47 11.07 -2.62 -11.69
CA TRP A 47 11.91 -3.28 -12.68
C TRP A 47 11.39 -4.68 -12.95
N GLU A 48 11.15 -4.99 -14.23
CA GLU A 48 10.82 -6.35 -14.65
C GLU A 48 11.60 -6.74 -15.89
N GLN A 49 11.89 -8.02 -16.03
CA GLN A 49 12.68 -8.56 -17.14
C GLN A 49 11.97 -9.72 -17.85
N GLY A 50 12.26 -9.87 -19.14
CA GLY A 50 11.88 -11.04 -19.95
C GLY A 50 10.39 -11.39 -19.93
N VAL A 51 10.03 -12.60 -19.49
CA VAL A 51 8.62 -13.05 -19.50
C VAL A 51 7.78 -12.34 -18.42
N ASN A 52 8.40 -11.98 -17.30
CA ASN A 52 7.71 -11.32 -16.19
C ASN A 52 7.18 -9.95 -16.60
N ILE A 53 7.89 -9.23 -17.46
CA ILE A 53 7.39 -7.95 -17.96
C ILE A 53 6.13 -8.09 -18.81
N GLN A 54 6.04 -9.15 -19.61
CA GLN A 54 4.83 -9.40 -20.40
C GLN A 54 3.64 -9.70 -19.48
N TYR A 55 3.87 -10.46 -18.40
CA TYR A 55 2.86 -10.70 -17.38
C TYR A 55 2.46 -9.42 -16.66
N ALA A 56 3.42 -8.59 -16.23
CA ALA A 56 3.16 -7.32 -15.56
C ALA A 56 2.33 -6.39 -16.46
N ARG A 57 2.71 -6.23 -17.73
CA ARG A 57 1.95 -5.45 -18.73
C ARG A 57 0.52 -5.95 -18.91
N ASN A 58 0.33 -7.27 -19.01
CA ASN A 58 -1.00 -7.86 -19.15
C ASN A 58 -1.83 -7.67 -17.88
N LEU A 59 -1.22 -7.79 -16.70
CA LEU A 59 -1.86 -7.56 -15.41
C LEU A 59 -2.32 -6.10 -15.27
N ILE A 60 -1.46 -5.13 -15.59
CA ILE A 60 -1.77 -3.71 -15.54
C ILE A 60 -2.91 -3.37 -16.51
N LYS A 61 -2.85 -3.90 -17.75
CA LYS A 61 -3.93 -3.72 -18.74
C LYS A 61 -5.25 -4.33 -18.27
N TYR A 62 -5.21 -5.52 -17.71
CA TYR A 62 -6.40 -6.19 -17.18
C TYR A 62 -6.98 -5.49 -15.95
N GLY A 63 -6.11 -4.92 -15.12
CA GLY A 63 -6.50 -4.31 -13.86
C GLY A 63 -6.78 -2.82 -13.92
N HIS A 64 -6.57 -2.13 -15.05
CA HIS A 64 -6.79 -0.68 -15.18
C HIS A 64 -8.11 -0.19 -14.54
N ASP A 65 -9.20 -0.93 -14.72
CA ASP A 65 -10.53 -0.60 -14.18
C ASP A 65 -10.90 -1.38 -12.91
N LYS A 66 -9.93 -2.02 -12.25
CA LYS A 66 -10.12 -2.88 -11.08
C LYS A 66 -9.47 -2.29 -9.85
N PHE A 67 -9.90 -2.81 -8.70
CA PHE A 67 -9.29 -2.49 -7.42
C PHE A 67 -8.03 -3.32 -7.22
N PHE A 68 -6.99 -2.63 -6.75
CA PHE A 68 -5.74 -3.20 -6.28
C PHE A 68 -5.59 -2.90 -4.80
N MET A 69 -5.00 -3.85 -4.08
CA MET A 69 -4.38 -3.55 -2.80
C MET A 69 -2.98 -3.02 -3.06
N VAL A 70 -2.71 -1.82 -2.57
CA VAL A 70 -1.42 -1.15 -2.73
C VAL A 70 -0.76 -1.02 -1.37
N PRO A 71 0.43 -1.63 -1.18
CA PRO A 71 1.19 -1.49 0.05
C PRO A 71 1.87 -0.12 0.14
N LEU A 72 1.97 0.40 1.36
CA LEU A 72 2.79 1.55 1.70
C LEU A 72 4.20 1.10 2.03
N PHE A 73 5.04 0.96 1.00
CA PHE A 73 6.39 0.41 1.14
C PHE A 73 7.31 1.22 2.07
N ASN A 74 7.05 2.52 2.25
CA ASN A 74 7.81 3.39 3.16
C ASN A 74 7.46 3.18 4.64
N GLU A 75 6.41 2.41 4.95
CA GLU A 75 5.96 2.12 6.32
C GLU A 75 6.03 0.61 6.60
N PRO A 76 7.20 -0.03 6.52
CA PRO A 76 7.33 -1.44 6.88
C PRO A 76 7.11 -1.65 8.38
N ILE A 77 6.28 -2.63 8.72
CA ILE A 77 6.06 -3.09 10.08
C ILE A 77 6.98 -4.29 10.29
N PHE A 78 8.06 -4.07 11.05
CA PHE A 78 8.95 -5.14 11.47
C PHE A 78 8.31 -5.90 12.63
N SER A 79 8.31 -7.23 12.55
CA SER A 79 7.84 -8.12 13.61
C SER A 79 8.94 -9.10 13.95
N ASP A 80 9.02 -9.46 15.23
CA ASP A 80 9.91 -10.50 15.74
C ASP A 80 9.54 -11.91 15.24
N ARG A 81 8.31 -12.10 14.77
CA ARG A 81 7.75 -13.39 14.36
C ARG A 81 6.91 -13.31 13.09
N VAL A 82 7.47 -12.75 12.00
CA VAL A 82 6.81 -12.89 10.68
C VAL A 82 6.81 -14.35 10.20
N HIS A 83 7.83 -15.11 10.57
CA HIS A 83 7.87 -16.55 10.36
C HIS A 83 6.89 -17.27 11.30
N GLY A 84 6.12 -18.21 10.77
CA GLY A 84 5.17 -18.98 11.56
C GLY A 84 3.90 -18.23 11.94
N LEU A 85 3.57 -17.11 11.28
CA LEU A 85 2.25 -16.49 11.38
C LEU A 85 1.13 -17.40 10.88
N THR A 86 1.43 -18.46 10.12
CA THR A 86 0.44 -19.40 9.60
C THR A 86 -0.43 -19.96 10.73
N GLY A 87 -1.74 -19.73 10.64
CA GLY A 87 -2.73 -20.15 11.63
C GLY A 87 -2.90 -19.17 12.80
N PHE A 88 -2.24 -18.02 12.80
CA PHE A 88 -2.48 -16.93 13.75
C PHE A 88 -3.34 -15.83 13.12
N ASP A 89 -4.15 -15.19 13.96
CA ASP A 89 -4.98 -14.02 13.64
C ASP A 89 -4.31 -12.70 14.06
N HIS A 90 -3.07 -12.71 14.54
CA HIS A 90 -2.41 -11.49 15.00
C HIS A 90 -0.92 -11.52 14.71
N VAL A 91 -0.34 -10.33 14.65
CA VAL A 91 1.10 -10.10 14.63
C VAL A 91 1.48 -9.10 15.69
N THR A 92 2.61 -9.35 16.36
CA THR A 92 3.21 -8.38 17.28
C THR A 92 4.37 -7.69 16.55
N ALA A 93 4.32 -6.37 16.43
CA ALA A 93 5.47 -5.63 15.90
C ALA A 93 6.61 -5.67 16.91
N ASP A 94 7.83 -5.50 16.40
CA ASP A 94 9.04 -5.38 17.22
C ASP A 94 8.83 -4.32 18.31
N ALA A 95 9.29 -4.63 19.53
CA ALA A 95 9.24 -3.71 20.66
C ALA A 95 10.02 -2.41 20.42
N SER A 96 10.96 -2.40 19.47
CA SER A 96 11.66 -1.19 19.05
C SER A 96 10.80 -0.25 18.20
N LEU A 97 9.70 -0.77 17.64
CA LEU A 97 8.79 -0.05 16.77
C LEU A 97 7.61 0.46 17.59
N ASP A 98 7.34 1.76 17.47
CA ASP A 98 6.15 2.38 18.06
C ASP A 98 5.08 2.51 16.98
N ILE A 99 4.12 1.57 16.97
CA ILE A 99 3.05 1.51 15.96
C ILE A 99 2.14 2.75 16.05
N ASP A 100 2.06 3.41 17.20
CA ASP A 100 1.20 4.59 17.38
C ASP A 100 1.67 5.78 16.53
N HIS A 101 2.94 5.81 16.11
CA HIS A 101 3.46 6.82 15.20
C HIS A 101 3.13 6.57 13.72
N TYR A 102 2.56 5.41 13.35
CA TYR A 102 2.19 5.09 11.98
C TYR A 102 0.83 5.69 11.64
N TYR A 103 0.83 6.95 11.20
CA TYR A 103 -0.41 7.69 10.93
C TYR A 103 -1.34 6.99 9.93
N ASN A 104 -0.80 6.44 8.84
CA ASN A 104 -1.62 5.72 7.86
C ASN A 104 -2.24 4.47 8.46
N LEU A 105 -1.43 3.65 9.13
CA LEU A 105 -1.90 2.43 9.76
C LEU A 105 -3.02 2.69 10.78
N GLN A 106 -2.87 3.74 11.60
CA GLN A 106 -3.83 4.06 12.67
C GLN A 106 -5.12 4.71 12.18
N ASN A 107 -5.09 5.49 11.09
CA ASN A 107 -6.21 6.37 10.70
C ASN A 107 -6.79 6.09 9.31
N LEU A 108 -5.96 5.59 8.39
CA LEU A 108 -6.27 5.58 6.95
C LEU A 108 -6.24 4.18 6.32
N CYS A 109 -5.53 3.21 6.87
CA CYS A 109 -5.43 1.85 6.34
C CYS A 109 -6.32 0.89 7.12
N ASP A 110 -7.16 0.16 6.40
CA ASP A 110 -8.00 -0.91 6.96
C ASP A 110 -7.40 -2.31 6.70
N PHE A 111 -6.32 -2.38 5.91
CA PHE A 111 -5.67 -3.62 5.49
C PHE A 111 -4.17 -3.58 5.75
N VAL A 112 -3.58 -4.74 5.93
CA VAL A 112 -2.15 -4.98 5.81
C VAL A 112 -1.87 -6.00 4.71
N MET A 113 -0.72 -5.88 4.09
CA MET A 113 -0.20 -6.83 3.12
C MET A 113 1.08 -7.45 3.66
N ILE A 114 1.11 -8.77 3.74
CA ILE A 114 2.28 -9.56 4.05
C ILE A 114 2.93 -9.94 2.72
N ILE A 115 4.18 -9.56 2.53
CA ILE A 115 4.95 -9.82 1.30
C ILE A 115 6.24 -10.53 1.69
N ASP A 116 6.44 -11.72 1.14
CA ASP A 116 7.74 -12.38 1.13
C ASP A 116 8.53 -11.95 -0.09
N HIS A 117 9.59 -11.16 0.12
CA HIS A 117 10.42 -10.64 -0.96
C HIS A 117 11.30 -11.70 -1.62
N ALA A 118 11.51 -12.86 -0.99
CA ALA A 118 12.28 -13.95 -1.58
C ALA A 118 11.42 -14.83 -2.49
N SER A 119 10.22 -15.20 -2.03
CA SER A 119 9.32 -16.09 -2.78
C SER A 119 8.26 -15.36 -3.61
N LEU A 120 8.12 -14.04 -3.42
CA LEU A 120 7.02 -13.23 -3.96
C LEU A 120 5.62 -13.71 -3.53
N ALA A 121 5.55 -14.50 -2.46
CA ALA A 121 4.27 -14.86 -1.84
C ALA A 121 3.65 -13.62 -1.19
N THR A 122 2.35 -13.46 -1.38
CA THR A 122 1.60 -12.32 -0.83
C THR A 122 0.30 -12.77 -0.21
N GLU A 123 -0.04 -12.18 0.92
CA GLU A 123 -1.35 -12.34 1.56
C GLU A 123 -1.81 -10.98 2.07
N ILE A 124 -3.11 -10.72 1.97
CA ILE A 124 -3.74 -9.49 2.43
C ILE A 124 -4.63 -9.85 3.60
N LYS A 125 -4.57 -9.06 4.66
CA LYS A 125 -5.42 -9.19 5.84
C LYS A 125 -6.11 -7.89 6.17
N GLU A 126 -7.39 -7.97 6.46
CA GLU A 126 -8.14 -6.86 7.04
C GLU A 126 -7.80 -6.76 8.52
N ILE A 127 -7.64 -5.54 8.99
CA ILE A 127 -7.32 -5.23 10.38
C ILE A 127 -8.63 -5.25 11.16
N ASP A 128 -8.72 -6.09 12.18
CA ASP A 128 -9.82 -6.07 13.15
C ASP A 128 -9.57 -4.98 14.21
N SER A 129 -8.37 -4.97 14.79
CA SER A 129 -8.00 -4.03 15.83
C SER A 129 -6.49 -3.86 15.96
N ILE A 130 -6.08 -2.69 16.45
CA ILE A 130 -4.69 -2.39 16.81
C ILE A 130 -4.69 -1.97 18.28
N VAL A 131 -3.95 -2.70 19.11
CA VAL A 131 -3.84 -2.41 20.55
C VAL A 131 -2.37 -2.49 20.96
N GLY A 132 -1.78 -1.33 21.23
CA GLY A 132 -0.33 -1.22 21.44
C GLY A 132 0.41 -1.74 20.21
N ASN A 133 1.36 -2.65 20.42
CA ASN A 133 2.16 -3.24 19.33
C ASN A 133 1.54 -4.49 18.69
N ILE A 134 0.27 -4.80 18.98
CA ILE A 134 -0.40 -5.98 18.44
C ILE A 134 -1.43 -5.54 17.39
N ILE A 135 -1.29 -6.09 16.18
CA ILE A 135 -2.24 -5.93 15.08
C ILE A 135 -3.00 -7.25 14.96
N THR A 136 -4.31 -7.20 15.18
CA THR A 136 -5.22 -8.35 15.06
C THR A 136 -5.94 -8.27 13.71
N PHE A 137 -6.08 -9.41 13.07
CA PHE A 137 -6.71 -9.60 11.77
C PHE A 137 -8.08 -10.24 11.94
N THR A 138 -8.97 -9.98 10.98
CA THR A 138 -10.30 -10.60 10.95
C THR A 138 -10.25 -12.10 10.61
N GLU A 139 -9.18 -12.54 9.93
CA GLU A 139 -9.00 -13.92 9.49
C GLU A 139 -7.57 -14.41 9.77
N LEU A 140 -7.44 -15.73 10.00
CA LEU A 140 -6.15 -16.39 10.20
C LEU A 140 -5.25 -16.26 8.97
N VAL A 141 -3.97 -16.01 9.17
CA VAL A 141 -2.94 -16.04 8.13
C VAL A 141 -2.79 -17.47 7.60
N THR A 142 -2.85 -17.63 6.28
CA THR A 142 -2.85 -18.95 5.62
C THR A 142 -1.53 -19.24 4.89
N GLY A 143 -0.83 -18.20 4.49
CA GLY A 143 0.46 -18.25 3.82
C GLY A 143 1.57 -18.72 4.75
N SER A 144 2.58 -19.36 4.14
CA SER A 144 3.85 -19.66 4.77
C SER A 144 4.88 -18.65 4.25
N PHE A 145 5.52 -17.93 5.14
CA PHE A 145 6.44 -16.84 4.82
C PHE A 145 7.83 -17.14 5.34
N SER A 146 8.86 -16.70 4.62
CA SER A 146 10.25 -16.84 5.04
C SER A 146 10.62 -15.90 6.20
N GLU A 147 11.58 -16.32 7.03
CA GLU A 147 11.97 -15.59 8.25
C GLU A 147 12.65 -14.25 7.98
N ASP A 148 13.57 -14.19 7.03
CA ASP A 148 14.40 -13.00 6.80
C ASP A 148 13.87 -12.08 5.70
N SER A 149 12.90 -12.52 4.89
CA SER A 149 12.45 -11.79 3.70
C SER A 149 10.98 -11.40 3.73
N ALA A 150 10.22 -11.82 4.75
CA ALA A 150 8.84 -11.44 4.89
C ALA A 150 8.68 -10.12 5.66
N MET A 151 7.92 -9.21 5.06
CA MET A 151 7.66 -7.88 5.60
C MET A 151 6.16 -7.59 5.55
N ILE A 152 5.67 -6.84 6.52
CA ILE A 152 4.27 -6.44 6.62
C ILE A 152 4.18 -4.95 6.28
N TYR A 153 3.25 -4.58 5.42
CA TYR A 153 3.02 -3.19 5.02
C TYR A 153 1.55 -2.81 5.25
N PRO A 154 1.25 -1.62 5.78
CA PRO A 154 -0.08 -1.05 5.67
C PRO A 154 -0.48 -0.99 4.20
N ALA A 155 -1.72 -1.36 3.89
CA ALA A 155 -2.22 -1.39 2.53
C ALA A 155 -3.57 -0.67 2.44
N PHE A 156 -3.87 -0.16 1.26
CA PHE A 156 -5.14 0.47 0.99
C PHE A 156 -5.64 0.09 -0.41
N VAL A 157 -6.95 0.26 -0.61
CA VAL A 157 -7.59 -0.05 -1.88
C VAL A 157 -7.41 1.14 -2.84
N ALA A 158 -6.88 0.87 -4.02
CA ALA A 158 -6.63 1.88 -5.04
C ALA A 158 -6.98 1.39 -6.44
N THR A 159 -7.10 2.32 -7.38
CA THR A 159 -7.16 2.05 -8.82
C THR A 159 -5.91 2.58 -9.50
N ILE A 160 -5.54 2.03 -10.65
CA ILE A 160 -4.44 2.56 -11.45
C ILE A 160 -4.89 3.87 -12.10
N ASP A 161 -4.16 4.95 -11.86
CA ASP A 161 -4.35 6.26 -12.51
C ASP A 161 -3.51 6.37 -13.78
N GLY A 162 -2.36 5.71 -13.81
CA GLY A 162 -1.51 5.65 -14.99
C GLY A 162 -0.37 4.65 -14.84
N ALA A 163 0.12 4.18 -15.98
CA ALA A 163 1.31 3.36 -16.09
C ALA A 163 2.15 3.83 -17.28
N ILE A 164 3.43 4.14 -17.05
CA ILE A 164 4.39 4.50 -18.10
C ILE A 164 5.39 3.35 -18.21
N TYR A 165 5.72 2.96 -19.44
CA TYR A 165 6.65 1.86 -19.72
C TYR A 165 7.88 2.44 -20.41
N THR A 166 9.05 2.26 -19.81
CA THR A 166 10.33 2.75 -20.33
C THR A 166 11.26 1.57 -20.53
N SER A 167 11.65 1.32 -21.78
CA SER A 167 12.59 0.24 -22.10
C SER A 167 14.02 0.76 -21.93
N GLU A 168 14.77 0.15 -21.02
CA GLU A 168 16.11 0.58 -20.64
C GLU A 168 17.17 -0.25 -21.36
N THR A 169 16.89 -1.54 -21.56
CA THR A 169 17.63 -2.42 -22.47
C THR A 169 16.66 -3.39 -23.16
N ASP A 170 17.13 -4.16 -24.14
CA ASP A 170 16.29 -5.08 -24.93
C ASP A 170 15.45 -6.06 -24.08
N ASP A 171 15.88 -6.39 -22.86
CA ASP A 171 15.23 -7.37 -21.97
C ASP A 171 14.78 -6.80 -20.61
N LEU A 172 15.02 -5.51 -20.34
CA LEU A 172 14.71 -4.84 -19.08
C LEU A 172 13.91 -3.57 -19.36
N ASP A 173 12.69 -3.52 -18.84
CA ASP A 173 11.94 -2.27 -18.81
C ASP A 173 11.57 -1.88 -17.38
N GLU A 174 11.53 -0.57 -17.17
CA GLU A 174 10.99 0.08 -16.00
C GLU A 174 9.50 0.41 -16.23
N ILE A 175 8.68 0.14 -15.22
CA ILE A 175 7.26 0.46 -15.22
C ILE A 175 6.98 1.46 -14.10
N ASP A 176 6.69 2.71 -14.46
CA ASP A 176 6.23 3.71 -13.51
C ASP A 176 4.73 3.55 -13.29
N LEU A 177 4.35 3.18 -12.08
CA LEU A 177 2.96 3.00 -11.68
C LEU A 177 2.50 4.15 -10.82
N LYS A 178 1.28 4.62 -11.11
CA LYS A 178 0.57 5.58 -10.27
C LYS A 178 -0.77 5.01 -9.87
N PHE A 179 -1.00 4.95 -8.57
CA PHE A 179 -2.22 4.51 -7.93
C PHE A 179 -2.91 5.67 -7.24
N VAL A 180 -4.23 5.65 -7.27
CA VAL A 180 -5.07 6.63 -6.59
C VAL A 180 -6.08 5.89 -5.72
N GLU A 181 -6.13 6.27 -4.45
CA GLU A 181 -7.00 5.64 -3.45
C GLU A 181 -8.47 5.69 -3.86
N TYR A 182 -9.17 4.58 -3.64
CA TYR A 182 -10.61 4.53 -3.78
C TYR A 182 -11.26 4.95 -2.46
N ILE A 183 -11.92 6.11 -2.46
CA ILE A 183 -12.73 6.54 -1.31
C ILE A 183 -14.12 5.95 -1.46
N LYS A 184 -14.49 5.06 -0.54
CA LYS A 184 -15.87 4.61 -0.38
C LYS A 184 -16.70 5.82 0.04
N SER A 185 -17.71 6.17 -0.77
CA SER A 185 -18.66 7.20 -0.37
C SER A 185 -19.58 6.59 0.68
N ASP A 186 -19.32 6.86 1.95
CA ASP A 186 -20.29 6.58 3.01
C ASP A 186 -21.49 7.50 2.78
N ARG A 187 -22.58 6.92 2.28
CA ARG A 187 -23.90 7.53 2.16
C ARG A 187 -24.83 6.94 3.20
#